data_AF-G8FGG1-F1
#
_entry.id   AF-G8FGG1-F1
#
_cell.length_a   1.000
_cell.length_b   1.000
_cell.length_c   1.000
_cell.angle_alpha   90.00
_cell.angle_beta   90.00
_cell.angle_gamma   90.00
#
_symmetry.space_group_name_H-M   'P 1'
#
loop_
_entity.id
_entity.type
_entity.pdbx_description
1 polymer ?
#
loop_
_entity_poly.entity_id
_entity_poly.type
_entity_poly.pdbx_seq_one_letter_code
_entity_poly.pdbx_strand_id
1 'polypeptide(L)' 'GGGSGHEPAQSGYVGAGMLTAAICGDVFTSPHVTSILAGIRAVTGPKGCLLIVTNYTGDRLNFGLAA' A
#
# COMPACT_ATOMS: atom_id res chain seq x y z
N GLY A 1 -0.44 -1.44 1.68
CA GLY A 1 -0.55 -2.40 0.57
C GLY A 1 0.49 -3.49 0.77
N GLY A 2 0.72 -4.32 -0.25
CA GLY A 2 1.70 -5.42 -0.20
C GLY A 2 1.51 -6.40 -1.37
N GLY A 3 2.24 -7.51 -1.36
CA GLY A 3 2.03 -8.59 -2.33
C GLY A 3 0.67 -9.27 -2.17
N SER A 4 0.10 -9.73 -3.29
CA SER A 4 -1.13 -10.52 -3.30
C SER A 4 -0.89 -11.92 -2.72
N GLY A 5 -1.97 -12.66 -2.45
CA GLY A 5 -1.90 -14.01 -1.84
C GLY A 5 -2.02 -14.02 -0.32
N HIS A 6 -2.37 -12.89 0.28
CA HIS A 6 -2.64 -12.74 1.72
C HIS A 6 -4.12 -12.40 2.00
N GLU A 7 -5.00 -12.56 1.01
CA GLU A 7 -6.41 -12.20 1.13
C GLU A 7 -7.04 -12.87 2.37
N PRO A 8 -7.80 -12.10 3.20
CA PRO A 8 -8.35 -10.77 2.91
C PRO A 8 -7.35 -9.61 3.10
N ALA A 9 -6.15 -9.84 3.62
CA ALA A 9 -5.18 -8.76 3.78
C ALA A 9 -4.57 -8.34 2.41
N GLN A 10 -4.47 -7.06 2.08
CA GLN A 10 -5.00 -5.88 2.80
C GLN A 10 -6.26 -5.29 2.16
N SER A 11 -6.68 -5.77 0.99
CA SER A 11 -7.82 -5.20 0.25
C SER A 11 -9.15 -5.34 1.00
N GLY A 12 -9.34 -6.42 1.76
CA GLY A 12 -10.52 -6.63 2.62
C GLY A 12 -10.60 -5.68 3.83
N TYR A 13 -9.55 -4.89 4.09
CA TYR A 13 -9.50 -3.88 5.15
C TYR A 13 -9.79 -2.46 4.63
N VAL A 14 -10.12 -2.32 3.34
CA VAL A 14 -10.50 -1.03 2.75
C VAL A 14 -11.95 -0.72 3.09
N GLY A 15 -12.19 0.38 3.80
CA GLY A 15 -13.52 0.77 4.23
C GLY A 15 -13.55 1.82 5.33
N ALA A 16 -14.75 2.31 5.64
CA ALA A 16 -14.96 3.29 6.69
C ALA A 16 -14.47 2.76 8.06
N GLY A 17 -13.64 3.55 8.74
CA GLY A 17 -13.03 3.18 10.01
C GLY A 17 -11.73 2.38 9.90
N MET A 18 -11.22 2.11 8.69
CA MET A 18 -9.97 1.37 8.48
C MET A 18 -9.12 1.97 7.33
N LEU A 19 -8.63 1.18 6.37
CA LEU A 19 -7.74 1.67 5.31
C LEU A 19 -8.51 2.47 4.26
N THR A 20 -7.93 3.57 3.77
CA THR A 20 -8.49 4.33 2.63
C THR A 20 -8.27 3.61 1.30
N ALA A 21 -7.14 2.93 1.14
CA ALA A 21 -6.81 2.14 -0.05
C ALA A 21 -5.77 1.08 0.29
N ALA A 22 -5.72 0.03 -0.55
CA ALA A 22 -4.67 -0.98 -0.54
C ALA A 22 -4.10 -1.12 -1.96
N ILE A 23 -2.78 -0.99 -2.08
CA ILE A 23 -2.06 -1.22 -3.34
C ILE A 23 -1.56 -2.65 -3.33
N CYS A 24 -2.06 -3.46 -4.27
CA CYS A 24 -1.75 -4.88 -4.41
C CYS A 24 -0.69 -5.08 -5.48
N GLY A 25 0.41 -5.76 -5.12
CA GLY A 25 1.42 -6.24 -6.06
C GLY A 25 1.10 -7.65 -6.58
N ASP A 26 2.06 -8.25 -7.28
CA ASP A 26 1.94 -9.67 -7.67
C ASP A 26 1.97 -10.59 -6.44
N VAL A 27 1.69 -11.88 -6.65
CA VAL A 27 1.68 -12.89 -5.57
C VAL A 27 3.02 -12.88 -4.83
N PHE A 28 2.96 -12.68 -3.51
CA PHE A 28 4.10 -12.58 -2.60
C PHE A 28 5.18 -11.55 -2.97
N THR A 29 4.83 -10.55 -3.78
CA THR A 29 5.77 -9.54 -4.28
C THR A 29 5.26 -8.14 -4.03
N SER A 30 6.09 -7.27 -3.45
CA SER A 30 5.73 -5.89 -3.18
C SER A 30 5.27 -5.15 -4.45
N PRO A 31 4.24 -4.28 -4.40
CA PRO A 31 3.83 -3.49 -5.54
C PRO A 31 4.96 -2.58 -6.03
N HIS A 32 4.93 -2.26 -7.33
CA HIS A 32 5.91 -1.35 -7.94
C HIS A 32 5.76 0.08 -7.38
N VAL A 33 6.89 0.80 -7.28
CA VAL A 33 6.97 2.17 -6.72
C VAL A 33 5.97 3.12 -7.37
N THR A 34 5.80 3.03 -8.70
CA THR A 34 4.87 3.90 -9.44
C THR A 34 3.41 3.66 -9.06
N SER A 35 3.01 2.41 -8.79
CA SER A 35 1.66 2.08 -8.35
C SER A 35 1.41 2.56 -6.93
N ILE A 36 2.41 2.46 -6.05
CA ILE A 36 2.32 3.00 -4.68
C ILE A 36 2.17 4.53 -4.73
N LEU A 37 3.02 5.23 -5.49
CA LEU A 37 2.96 6.68 -5.65
C LEU A 37 1.62 7.14 -6.23
N ALA A 38 1.09 6.42 -7.23
CA ALA A 38 -0.23 6.71 -7.79
C ALA A 38 -1.33 6.56 -6.72
N GLY A 39 -1.25 5.50 -5.90
CA GLY A 39 -2.15 5.29 -4.76
C GLY A 39 -2.09 6.41 -3.73
N ILE A 40 -0.87 6.81 -3.32
CA ILE A 40 -0.64 7.93 -2.40
C ILE A 40 -1.30 9.19 -2.95
N ARG A 41 -1.01 9.57 -4.19
CA ARG A 41 -1.57 10.78 -4.82
C ARG A 41 -3.09 10.75 -4.95
N ALA A 42 -3.67 9.57 -5.18
CA ALA A 42 -5.11 9.42 -5.30
C ALA A 42 -5.87 9.63 -3.98
N VAL A 43 -5.25 9.33 -2.83
CA VAL A 43 -5.92 9.37 -1.51
C VAL A 43 -5.42 10.47 -0.58
N THR A 44 -4.28 11.09 -0.89
CA THR A 44 -3.69 12.12 -0.03
C THR A 44 -4.44 13.44 -0.19
N GLY A 45 -5.03 13.92 0.90
CA GLY A 45 -5.62 15.24 1.01
C GLY A 45 -4.78 16.20 1.85
N PRO A 46 -5.34 17.36 2.26
CA PRO A 46 -4.65 18.37 3.05
C PRO A 46 -4.09 17.88 4.40
N LYS A 47 -4.61 16.78 4.94
CA LYS A 47 -4.17 16.16 6.21
C LYS A 47 -3.01 15.18 6.04
N GLY A 48 -2.51 14.99 4.82
CA GLY A 48 -1.48 14.01 4.50
C GLY A 48 -2.03 12.58 4.40
N CYS A 49 -1.11 11.63 4.32
CA CYS A 49 -1.38 10.19 4.23
C CYS A 49 -0.45 9.43 5.16
N LEU A 50 -0.99 8.41 5.84
CA LEU A 50 -0.21 7.48 6.65
C LEU A 50 0.01 6.18 5.88
N LEU A 51 1.27 5.80 5.69
CA LEU A 51 1.65 4.54 5.09
C LEU A 51 1.87 3.48 6.17
N ILE A 52 1.07 2.41 6.13
CA ILE A 52 1.27 1.21 6.96
C ILE A 52 2.05 0.19 6.12
N VAL A 53 3.31 -0.04 6.50
CA VAL A 53 4.27 -0.84 5.74
C VAL A 53 4.67 -2.09 6.54
N THR A 54 4.48 -3.26 5.94
CA THR A 54 4.97 -4.54 6.48
C THR A 54 6.48 -4.62 6.42
N ASN A 55 7.12 -5.21 7.44
CA ASN A 55 8.57 -5.16 7.60
C ASN A 55 9.31 -6.20 6.74
N TYR A 56 9.15 -6.12 5.41
CA TYR A 56 9.86 -6.91 4.42
C TYR A 56 10.74 -6.02 3.55
N THR A 57 11.87 -6.56 3.06
CA THR A 57 12.83 -5.79 2.27
C THR A 57 12.18 -5.08 1.09
N GLY A 58 11.42 -5.81 0.26
CA GLY A 58 10.75 -5.24 -0.91
C GLY A 58 9.75 -4.15 -0.54
N ASP A 59 8.94 -4.38 0.51
CA ASP A 59 7.95 -3.40 0.98
C ASP A 59 8.62 -2.13 1.51
N ARG A 60 9.63 -2.26 2.37
CA ARG A 60 10.36 -1.10 2.89
C ARG A 60 10.99 -0.27 1.77
N LEU A 61 11.61 -0.94 0.80
CA LEU A 61 12.29 -0.27 -0.31
C LEU A 61 11.29 0.42 -1.23
N ASN A 62 10.24 -0.27 -1.66
CA ASN A 62 9.28 0.26 -2.63
C ASN A 62 8.39 1.35 -2.03
N PHE A 63 7.88 1.14 -0.81
CA PHE A 63 7.08 2.18 -0.13
C PHE A 63 7.95 3.36 0.34
N GLY A 64 9.21 3.12 0.71
CA GLY A 64 10.15 4.18 1.07
C GLY A 64 10.57 5.07 -0.10
N LEU A 65 10.69 4.50 -1.31
CA LEU A 65 10.97 5.27 -2.54
C LEU A 65 9.75 6.05 -3.06
N ALA A 66 8.53 5.61 -2.74
CA ALA A 66 7.30 6.22 -3.23
C ALA A 66 6.80 7.40 -2.36
N ALA A 67 7.24 7.48 -1.10
CA ALA A 67 6.84 8.50 -0.12
C ALA A 67 7.69 9.77 -0.25
#